data_AF-A0A496TIV3-F1
#
_entry.id   AF-A0A496TIV3-F1
#
_cell.length_a   1.000
_cell.length_b   1.000
_cell.length_c   1.000
_cell.angle_alpha   90.00
_cell.angle_beta   90.00
_cell.angle_gamma   90.00
#
_symmetry.space_group_name_H-M   'P 1'
#
loop_
_entity.id
_entity.type
_entity.pdbx_description
1 polymer ?
#
loop_
_entity_poly.entity_id
_entity_poly.type
_entity_poly.pdbx_seq_one_letter_code
_entity_poly.pdbx_strand_id
1 'polypeptide(L)' 'VLEMSEEFNVKGYHPPFTKNPDNCVNCGLCEMICPEFAIFSLPVEEKESTT' A
#
# COMPACT_ATOMS: atom_id res chain seq x y z
N VAL A 1 0.93 3.53 -8.91
CA VAL A 1 0.89 2.45 -7.90
C VAL A 1 0.27 2.98 -6.62
N LEU A 2 0.82 4.03 -6.01
CA LEU A 2 0.22 4.71 -4.85
C LEU A 2 -0.58 5.96 -5.24
N GLU A 3 -1.60 6.28 -4.45
CA GLU A 3 -2.37 7.54 -4.48
C GLU A 3 -2.65 8.00 -3.04
N MET A 4 -2.81 9.31 -2.82
CA MET A 4 -3.06 9.86 -1.49
C MET A 4 -4.53 9.65 -1.11
N SER A 5 -4.81 9.16 0.11
CA SER A 5 -6.18 9.05 0.59
C SER A 5 -6.78 10.43 0.88
N GLU A 6 -8.08 10.58 0.66
CA GLU A 6 -8.85 11.74 1.13
C GLU A 6 -9.25 11.61 2.61
N GLU A 7 -9.12 10.41 3.19
CA GLU A 7 -9.47 10.13 4.58
C GLU A 7 -8.28 10.37 5.51
N PHE A 8 -8.59 10.74 6.76
CA PHE A 8 -7.60 10.82 7.83
C PHE A 8 -7.54 9.52 8.62
N ASN A 9 -6.34 9.05 8.95
CA ASN A 9 -6.16 7.98 9.93
C ASN A 9 -6.29 8.52 11.37
N VAL A 10 -6.20 7.64 12.38
CA VAL A 10 -6.29 8.01 13.81
C VAL A 10 -5.22 8.99 14.29
N LYS A 11 -4.15 9.18 13.51
CA LYS A 11 -3.07 10.12 13.77
C LYS A 11 -3.23 11.45 13.01
N GLY A 12 -4.27 11.58 12.18
CA GLY A 12 -4.55 12.81 11.43
C GLY A 12 -3.75 12.96 10.12
N TYR A 13 -3.22 11.88 9.56
CA TYR A 13 -2.56 11.89 8.24
C TYR A 13 -3.49 11.37 7.16
N HIS A 14 -3.24 11.77 5.91
CA HIS A 14 -3.80 11.15 4.71
C HIS A 14 -2.87 10.02 4.22
N PRO A 15 -3.00 8.78 4.73
CA PRO A 15 -2.12 7.71 4.31
C PRO A 15 -2.31 7.41 2.82
N PRO A 16 -1.24 7.13 2.06
CA PRO A 16 -1.40 6.68 0.69
C PRO A 16 -1.98 5.25 0.67
N PHE A 17 -2.76 4.95 -0.38
CA PHE A 17 -3.27 3.61 -0.67
C PHE A 17 -2.79 3.15 -2.05
N THR A 18 -2.87 1.84 -2.29
CA THR A 18 -2.46 1.26 -3.58
C THR A 18 -3.61 1.34 -4.59
N LYS A 19 -3.58 2.36 -5.47
CA LYS A 19 -4.60 2.54 -6.52
C LYS A 19 -4.61 1.42 -7.57
N ASN A 20 -3.42 0.97 -7.97
CA ASN A 20 -3.24 -0.08 -8.97
C ASN A 20 -2.38 -1.20 -8.37
N PRO A 21 -2.95 -2.12 -7.57
CA PRO A 21 -2.21 -3.17 -6.90
C PRO A 21 -1.55 -4.15 -7.87
N ASP A 22 -2.16 -4.40 -9.04
CA ASP A 22 -1.61 -5.29 -10.07
C ASP A 22 -0.29 -4.77 -10.68
N ASN A 23 -0.04 -3.46 -10.58
CA ASN A 23 1.21 -2.85 -11.03
C ASN A 23 2.26 -2.76 -9.91
N CYS A 24 1.94 -3.19 -8.69
CA CYS A 24 2.89 -3.22 -7.58
C CYS A 24 3.83 -4.42 -7.75
N VAL A 25 5.11 -4.15 -7.96
CA VAL A 25 6.14 -5.20 -8.11
C VAL A 25 6.85 -5.53 -6.80
N ASN A 26 6.26 -5.16 -5.66
CA ASN A 26 6.81 -5.40 -4.33
C ASN A 26 8.26 -4.89 -4.13
N CYS A 27 8.57 -3.68 -4.63
CA CYS A 27 9.94 -3.14 -4.61
C CYS A 27 10.42 -2.60 -3.24
N GLY A 28 9.53 -2.45 -2.26
CA GLY A 28 9.86 -1.92 -0.92
C GLY A 28 10.16 -0.43 -0.83
N LEU A 29 10.17 0.32 -1.96
CA LEU A 29 10.51 1.74 -1.97
C LEU A 29 9.55 2.59 -1.11
N CYS A 30 8.26 2.25 -1.11
CA CYS A 30 7.24 2.95 -0.34
C CYS A 30 7.42 2.79 1.18
N GLU A 31 7.91 1.63 1.62
CA GLU A 31 8.22 1.38 3.03
C GLU A 31 9.45 2.17 3.46
N MET A 32 10.50 2.15 2.63
CA MET A 32 11.76 2.83 2.89
C MET A 32 11.60 4.35 2.97
N ILE A 33 10.78 4.94 2.10
CA ILE A 33 10.57 6.39 2.09
C ILE A 33 9.57 6.86 3.15
N CYS A 34 8.78 5.95 3.73
CA CYS A 34 7.79 6.32 4.74
C CYS A 34 8.50 6.79 6.01
N PRO A 35 8.40 8.07 6.41
CA PRO A 35 9.15 8.60 7.55
C PRO A 35 8.68 8.04 8.89
N GLU A 36 7.50 7.41 8.90
CA GLU A 36 6.80 6.96 10.11
C GLU A 36 6.73 5.42 10.20
N PHE A 37 7.29 4.73 9.21
CA PHE A 37 7.14 3.27 9.02
C PHE A 37 5.67 2.81 9.08
N ALA A 38 4.74 3.68 8.66
CA ALA A 38 3.30 3.43 8.71
C ALA A 38 2.78 2.62 7.51
N ILE A 39 3.61 2.42 6.48
CA ILE A 39 3.30 1.69 5.26
C ILE A 39 4.15 0.42 5.24
N PHE A 40 3.51 -0.71 4.94
CA PHE A 40 4.15 -1.99 4.65
C PHE A 40 3.46 -2.66 3.47
N SER A 41 4.16 -3.53 2.78
CA SER A 41 3.67 -4.36 1.68
C SER A 41 3.75 -5.84 2.07
N LEU A 42 2.73 -6.60 1.65
CA LEU A 42 2.71 -8.04 1.78
C LEU A 42 2.62 -8.63 0.37
N PRO A 43 3.29 -9.77 0.11
CA PRO A 43 3.05 -10.50 -1.12
C PRO A 43 1.58 -10.86 -1.20
N VAL A 44 0.99 -10.67 -2.39
CA VAL A 44 -0.40 -11.07 -2.62
C VAL A 44 -0.43 -12.59 -2.58
N GLU A 45 -1.15 -13.17 -1.63
CA GLU A 45 -1.47 -14.59 -1.67
C GLU A 45 -2.34 -14.84 -2.90
N GLU A 46 -1.90 -15.73 -3.79
CA GLU A 46 -2.73 -16.17 -4.91
C GLU A 46 -4.00 -16.80 -4.34
N LYS A 47 -5.10 -16.06 -4.34
CA LYS A 47 -6.41 -16.66 -4.12
C LYS A 47 -6.60 -17.61 -5.29
N GLU A 48 -6.57 -18.92 -5.02
CA GLU A 48 -6.96 -19.94 -5.97
C GLU A 48 -8.21 -19.45 -6.69
N SER A 49 -8.07 -19.19 -7.98
CA SER A 49 -9.17 -18.83 -8.86
C SER A 49 -10.15 -19.98 -8.76
N THR A 50 -11.21 -19.80 -7.96
CA THR A 50 -12.26 -20.80 -7.81
C THR A 50 -12.88 -20.92 -9.19
N THR A 51 -12.50 -21.99 -9.89
CA THR A 51 -13.06 -22.42 -11.16
C THR A 51 -14.50 -22.88 -10.96
#